data_AF-A0A538TTF5-F1
#
_entry.id   AF-A0A538TTF5-F1
#
_cell.length_a   1.000
_cell.length_b   1.000
_cell.length_c   1.000
_cell.angle_alpha   90.00
_cell.angle_beta   90.00
_cell.angle_gamma   90.00
#
_symmetry.space_group_name_H-M   'P 1'
#
loop_
_entity.id
_entity.type
_entity.pdbx_description
1 polymer ?
#
loop_
_entity_poly.entity_id
_entity_poly.type
_entity_poly.pdbx_seq_one_letter_code
_entity_poly.pdbx_strand_id
1 'polypeptide(L)' 'GTLDPSPVFDMTVDLDGVPGGYAAMDKRQALKVMVRV' A
#
# COMPACT_ATOMS: atom_id res chain seq x y z
N GLY A 1 -14.03 -17.38 -11.01
CA GLY A 1 -13.42 -17.63 -9.69
C GLY A 1 -13.15 -16.30 -9.04
N THR A 2 -13.35 -16.19 -7.73
CA THR A 2 -13.13 -14.94 -6.98
C THR A 2 -11.81 -15.06 -6.22
N LEU A 3 -10.94 -14.06 -6.35
CA LEU A 3 -9.68 -13.98 -5.59
C LEU A 3 -9.78 -12.82 -4.61
N ASP A 4 -9.29 -13.05 -3.39
CA ASP A 4 -9.11 -12.00 -2.40
C ASP A 4 -7.79 -11.26 -2.67
N PRO A 5 -7.80 -9.95 -2.98
CA PRO A 5 -6.59 -9.18 -3.21
C PRO A 5 -5.90 -8.73 -1.91
N SER A 6 -6.52 -8.92 -0.74
CA SER A 6 -5.96 -8.47 0.54
C SER A 6 -4.50 -8.91 0.80
N PRO A 7 -4.06 -10.13 0.43
CA PRO A 7 -2.70 -10.59 0.70
C PRO A 7 -1.57 -9.85 -0.01
N VAL A 8 -1.86 -9.01 -1.03
CA VAL A 8 -0.81 -8.26 -1.74
C VAL A 8 -0.54 -6.87 -1.16
N PHE A 9 -1.33 -6.42 -0.18
CA PHE A 9 -1.14 -5.14 0.49
C PHE A 9 -0.32 -5.30 1.77
N ASP A 10 0.86 -4.70 1.80
CA ASP A 10 1.81 -4.82 2.91
C ASP A 10 1.80 -3.59 3.83
N MET A 11 1.12 -2.53 3.40
CA MET A 11 1.07 -1.25 4.11
C MET A 11 -0.28 -0.57 3.92
N THR A 12 -0.74 0.16 4.95
CA THR A 12 -1.92 1.02 4.90
C THR A 12 -1.54 2.44 5.30
N VAL A 13 -2.06 3.43 4.59
CA VAL A 13 -1.87 4.87 4.88
C VAL A 13 -3.19 5.63 4.80
N ASP A 14 -3.25 6.79 5.43
CA ASP A 14 -4.29 7.79 5.20
C ASP A 14 -3.93 8.66 3.98
N LEU A 15 -4.77 9.66 3.66
CA LEU A 15 -4.59 10.51 2.48
C LEU A 15 -3.29 11.35 2.58
N ASP A 16 -2.96 11.84 3.77
CA ASP A 16 -1.75 12.64 4.00
C ASP A 16 -0.47 11.78 3.95
N GLY A 17 -0.59 10.48 4.24
CA GLY A 17 0.50 9.50 4.19
C GLY A 17 0.88 8.99 2.79
N VAL A 18 0.15 9.39 1.73
CA VAL A 18 0.41 8.95 0.35
C VAL A 18 1.86 9.17 -0.11
N PRO A 19 2.50 10.33 0.13
CA PRO A 19 3.91 10.53 -0.24
C PRO A 19 4.85 9.52 0.42
N GLY A 20 4.58 9.15 1.68
CA GLY A 20 5.34 8.12 2.41
C GLY A 20 5.17 6.74 1.79
N GLY A 21 3.95 6.40 1.36
CA GLY A 21 3.68 5.16 0.62
C GLY A 21 4.49 5.05 -0.68
N TYR A 22 4.58 6.13 -1.45
CA TYR A 22 5.44 6.16 -2.65
C TYR A 22 6.92 5.97 -2.31
N ALA A 23 7.43 6.65 -1.28
CA ALA A 23 8.82 6.48 -0.85
C ALA A 23 9.13 5.05 -0.38
N ALA A 24 8.18 4.39 0.28
CA ALA A 24 8.31 2.99 0.70
C ALA A 24 8.35 2.03 -0.50
N MET A 25 7.51 2.26 -1.51
CA MET A 25 7.52 1.46 -2.75
C MET A 25 8.82 1.64 -3.53
N ASP A 26 9.33 2.87 -3.64
CA ASP A 26 10.61 3.18 -4.30
C ASP A 26 11.80 2.46 -3.63
N LYS A 27 11.84 2.50 -2.30
CA LYS A 27 12.85 1.79 -1.49
C LYS A 27 12.65 0.27 -1.44
N ARG A 28 11.63 -0.26 -2.14
CA ARG A 28 11.23 -1.68 -2.11
C ARG A 28 10.95 -2.20 -0.70
N GLN A 29 10.42 -1.34 0.16
CA GLN A 29 9.99 -1.68 1.52
C GLN A 29 8.51 -2.11 1.58
N ALA A 30 7.72 -1.76 0.56
CA ALA A 30 6.34 -2.19 0.39
C ALA A 30 6.08 -2.59 -1.07
N LEU A 31 5.27 -3.63 -1.31
CA LEU A 31 4.86 -4.06 -2.65
C LEU A 31 3.55 -3.36 -3.06
N LYS A 32 2.53 -3.34 -2.19
CA LYS A 32 1.33 -2.50 -2.38
C LYS A 32 0.93 -1.76 -1.12
N VAL A 33 0.46 -0.54 -1.33
CA VAL A 33 -0.05 0.35 -0.27
C VAL A 33 -1.56 0.52 -0.47
N MET A 34 -2.32 0.34 0.60
CA MET A 34 -3.76 0.63 0.66
C MET A 34 -3.98 2.02 1.25
N VAL A 35 -4.63 2.90 0.50
CA VAL A 35 -5.08 4.20 1.02
C VAL A 35 -6.46 4.02 1.65
N ARG A 36 -6.63 4.46 2.89
CA ARG A 36 -7.92 4.52 3.56
C ARG A 36 -8.33 5.98 3.77
N VAL A 37 -9.57 6.26 3.40
CA VAL A 37 -10.26 7.53 3.65
C VAL A 37 -11.16 7.39 4.87
#